data_AF-A0A8D2MDW5-F1
#
_entry.id   AF-A0A8D2MDW5-F1
#
_cell.length_a   1.000
_cell.length_b   1.000
_cell.length_c   1.000
_cell.angle_alpha   90.00
_cell.angle_beta   90.00
_cell.angle_gamma   90.00
#
_symmetry.space_group_name_H-M   'P 1'
#
loop_
_entity.id
_entity.type
_entity.pdbx_description
1 polymer ?
#
loop_
_entity_poly.entity_id
_entity_poly.type
_entity_poly.pdbx_seq_one_letter_code
_entity_poly.pdbx_strand_id
1 'polypeptide(L)'
;MAQPDEPHPPVVPSCPLPSKTCDVVPTERPRSCCGMALAGLRTAKYHLPEWHRRNAGVCFEAYTTGEQAERGRGEAKHLMKHAAASAQRAQGYSKATLGQRLQDLQFWRVELQKEIMELDAETNLLVAQKLRLERALDATEVPYSVVIDNLECRERRQPPDLVIDEVEKQLMKEADLIRDIRDLLKRTIIQAKSTPRARPEPTKTQPHFPRGKNPFESQKIGINPIYPIPCSSSASTPKTWAQFSHDNISRAEQEKLASVQLRSLINNIIHDASEDLRMQRAAVSEAFDSHCRECFFLGFSLQILKDIGDEEANIENLKKAIRDKEAFLKVAQSRLYDRSCRPNVELCRDEPQFRSAFKQIIPTHLSNTLTHLSNIPTLITLC
;
A
#
# COMPACT_ATOMS: atom_id res chain seq x y z
N MET A 1 19.76 -31.79 10.89
CA MET A 1 19.30 -33.19 10.71
C MET A 1 20.21 -33.83 9.67
N ALA A 2 20.90 -34.92 10.03
CA ALA A 2 21.83 -35.64 9.16
C ALA A 2 21.08 -36.22 7.96
N GLN A 3 21.64 -36.07 6.75
CA GLN A 3 21.07 -36.62 5.52
C GLN A 3 21.30 -38.13 5.44
N PRO A 4 20.34 -38.92 4.91
CA PRO A 4 20.65 -40.26 4.40
C PRO A 4 21.41 -40.13 3.09
N ASP A 5 22.49 -40.90 2.93
CA ASP A 5 23.23 -41.05 1.68
C ASP A 5 22.27 -41.46 0.55
N GLU A 6 22.24 -40.66 -0.53
CA GLU A 6 21.57 -41.05 -1.76
C GLU A 6 22.31 -42.25 -2.38
N PRO A 7 21.61 -43.31 -2.79
CA PRO A 7 22.25 -44.43 -3.46
C PRO A 7 22.73 -43.96 -4.83
N HIS A 8 24.05 -43.92 -5.02
CA HIS A 8 24.65 -43.80 -6.34
C HIS A 8 24.03 -44.86 -7.27
N PRO A 9 23.59 -44.51 -8.49
CA PRO A 9 23.15 -45.52 -9.44
C PRO A 9 24.31 -46.50 -9.64
N PRO A 10 24.05 -47.82 -9.74
CA PRO A 10 25.12 -48.75 -10.05
C PRO A 10 25.77 -48.29 -11.34
N VAL A 11 27.02 -47.84 -11.23
CA VAL A 11 27.89 -47.64 -12.39
C VAL A 11 28.01 -49.04 -12.97
N VAL A 12 27.17 -49.33 -13.96
CA VAL A 12 27.33 -50.54 -14.75
C VAL A 12 28.72 -50.40 -15.35
N PRO A 13 29.69 -51.27 -14.99
CA PRO A 13 30.99 -51.22 -15.60
C PRO A 13 30.73 -51.32 -17.09
N SER A 14 31.22 -50.35 -17.85
CA SER A 14 31.38 -50.51 -19.28
C SER A 14 32.36 -51.68 -19.45
N CYS A 15 31.83 -52.90 -19.48
CA CYS A 15 32.58 -54.06 -19.94
C CYS A 15 33.14 -53.63 -21.29
N PRO A 16 34.47 -53.59 -21.46
CA PRO A 16 35.04 -53.43 -22.78
C PRO A 16 34.42 -54.55 -23.60
N LEU A 17 33.60 -54.19 -24.59
CA LEU A 17 33.23 -55.13 -25.62
C LEU A 17 34.57 -55.67 -26.13
N PRO A 18 34.78 -57.00 -26.19
CA PRO A 18 35.98 -57.51 -26.82
C PRO A 18 35.99 -56.92 -28.22
N SER A 19 36.91 -55.99 -28.46
CA SER A 19 37.25 -55.43 -29.75
C SER A 19 38.02 -56.50 -30.52
N LYS A 20 37.40 -57.66 -30.69
CA LYS A 20 37.64 -58.48 -31.85
C LYS A 20 36.81 -57.81 -32.94
N THR A 21 37.39 -56.78 -33.54
CA THR A 21 37.19 -56.58 -34.97
C THR A 21 37.36 -57.97 -35.58
N CYS A 22 36.24 -58.58 -35.97
CA CYS A 22 36.31 -59.65 -36.93
C CYS A 22 36.76 -58.95 -38.19
N ASP A 23 38.07 -58.80 -38.34
CA ASP A 23 38.67 -58.63 -39.64
C ASP A 23 38.19 -59.85 -40.41
N VAL A 24 37.14 -59.64 -41.21
CA VAL A 24 36.83 -60.51 -42.32
C VAL A 24 38.01 -60.30 -43.26
N VAL A 25 39.13 -60.95 -42.94
CA VAL A 25 40.20 -61.20 -43.88
C VAL A 25 39.46 -61.88 -45.04
N PRO A 26 39.36 -61.25 -46.21
CA PRO A 26 38.84 -61.93 -47.38
C PRO A 26 39.64 -63.22 -47.45
N THR A 27 38.97 -64.37 -47.44
CA THR A 27 39.66 -65.64 -47.58
C THR A 27 40.39 -65.60 -48.91
N GLU A 28 41.66 -65.19 -48.89
CA GLU A 28 42.57 -65.37 -50.01
C GLU A 28 42.64 -66.87 -50.14
N ARG A 29 41.86 -67.39 -51.10
CA ARG A 29 41.98 -68.76 -51.57
C ARG A 29 43.47 -69.06 -51.66
N PRO A 30 43.97 -70.15 -51.07
CA PRO A 30 45.38 -70.51 -51.21
C PRO A 30 45.69 -70.47 -52.69
N ARG A 31 46.63 -69.61 -53.09
CA ARG A 31 47.14 -69.53 -54.46
C ARG A 31 47.60 -70.93 -54.83
N SER A 32 46.73 -71.62 -55.58
CA SER A 32 47.06 -72.89 -56.21
C SER A 32 48.19 -72.58 -57.18
N CYS A 33 49.40 -73.01 -56.83
CA CYS A 33 50.54 -73.10 -57.73
C CYS A 33 50.17 -74.07 -58.87
N CYS A 34 49.53 -73.56 -59.91
CA CYS A 34 49.57 -74.16 -61.24
C CYS A 34 49.89 -73.05 -62.22
N GLY A 35 51.05 -73.19 -62.87
CA GLY A 35 51.63 -72.20 -63.75
C GLY A 35 50.68 -71.74 -64.85
N MET A 36 50.95 -70.52 -65.34
CA MET A 36 50.28 -69.97 -66.50
C MET A 36 50.39 -70.93 -67.69
N ALA A 37 49.25 -71.44 -68.13
CA ALA A 37 49.07 -71.98 -69.47
C ALA A 37 47.67 -71.57 -69.96
N LEU A 38 47.65 -70.88 -71.11
CA LEU A 38 46.45 -70.52 -71.83
C LEU A 38 45.64 -71.75 -72.27
N ALA A 39 44.33 -71.57 -72.33
CA ALA A 39 43.37 -72.24 -73.22
C ALA A 39 43.26 -73.78 -73.17
N GLY A 40 42.14 -74.26 -72.63
CA GLY A 40 41.60 -75.60 -72.87
C GLY A 40 41.20 -76.32 -71.58
N LEU A 41 39.91 -76.64 -71.43
CA LEU A 41 39.44 -77.50 -70.34
C LEU A 41 40.16 -78.86 -70.38
N ARG A 42 41.16 -79.05 -69.51
CA ARG A 42 41.64 -80.37 -69.10
C ARG A 42 41.55 -80.43 -67.58
N THR A 43 40.46 -81.02 -67.09
CA THR A 43 40.35 -81.44 -65.70
C THR A 43 41.42 -82.52 -65.46
N ALA A 44 42.50 -82.16 -64.76
CA ALA A 44 43.44 -83.13 -64.22
C ALA A 44 42.65 -84.09 -63.29
N LYS A 45 42.69 -85.39 -63.58
CA LYS A 45 42.00 -86.39 -62.76
C LYS A 45 42.80 -86.62 -61.48
N TYR A 46 42.17 -86.47 -60.33
CA TYR A 46 42.79 -86.76 -59.04
C TYR A 46 43.06 -88.26 -58.90
N HIS A 47 44.17 -88.62 -58.26
CA HIS A 47 44.40 -89.98 -57.77
C HIS A 47 43.44 -90.25 -56.61
N LEU A 48 42.84 -91.43 -56.53
CA LEU A 48 41.80 -91.75 -55.54
C LEU A 48 42.19 -91.39 -54.09
N PRO A 49 43.42 -91.64 -53.60
CA PRO A 49 43.83 -91.23 -52.24
C PRO A 49 43.93 -89.71 -52.04
N GLU A 50 44.31 -88.96 -53.08
CA GLU A 50 44.38 -87.49 -53.04
C GLU A 50 42.98 -86.88 -53.02
N TRP A 51 42.04 -87.46 -53.78
CA TRP A 51 40.63 -87.09 -53.76
C TRP A 51 40.02 -87.32 -52.37
N HIS A 52 40.28 -88.48 -51.75
CA HIS A 52 39.82 -88.77 -50.39
C HIS A 52 40.40 -87.80 -49.36
N ARG A 53 41.71 -87.49 -49.42
CA ARG A 53 42.36 -86.54 -48.50
C ARG A 53 41.81 -85.12 -48.65
N ARG A 54 41.62 -84.65 -49.89
CA ARG A 54 41.03 -83.33 -50.18
C ARG A 54 39.59 -83.25 -49.68
N ASN A 55 38.76 -84.24 -49.97
CA ASN A 55 37.37 -84.23 -49.52
C ASN A 55 37.25 -84.37 -48.00
N ALA A 56 38.09 -85.17 -47.35
CA ALA A 56 38.14 -85.21 -45.89
C ALA A 56 38.52 -83.84 -45.29
N GLY A 57 39.49 -83.14 -45.90
CA GLY A 57 39.85 -81.76 -45.53
C GLY A 57 38.70 -80.77 -45.71
N VAL A 58 38.02 -80.79 -46.86
CA VAL A 58 36.86 -79.93 -47.14
C VAL A 58 35.69 -80.23 -46.19
N CYS A 59 35.41 -81.50 -45.90
CA CYS A 59 34.37 -81.89 -44.94
C CYS A 59 34.70 -81.41 -43.52
N PHE A 60 35.95 -81.52 -43.10
CA PHE A 60 36.41 -81.02 -41.80
C PHE A 60 36.34 -79.48 -41.71
N GLU A 61 36.74 -78.78 -42.76
CA GLU A 61 36.67 -77.32 -42.85
C GLU A 61 35.20 -76.82 -42.87
N ALA A 62 34.32 -77.51 -43.60
CA ALA A 62 32.89 -77.23 -43.61
C ALA A 62 32.25 -77.47 -42.23
N TYR A 63 32.63 -78.55 -41.54
CA TYR A 63 32.16 -78.86 -40.19
C TYR A 63 32.59 -77.78 -39.19
N THR A 64 33.87 -77.42 -39.16
CA THR A 64 34.40 -76.40 -38.25
C THR A 64 33.84 -75.00 -38.54
N THR A 65 33.67 -74.64 -39.82
CA THR A 65 32.99 -73.41 -40.24
C THR A 65 31.52 -73.42 -39.81
N GLY A 66 30.84 -74.56 -39.92
CA GLY A 66 29.47 -74.76 -39.45
C GLY A 66 29.33 -74.53 -37.94
N GLU A 67 30.23 -75.12 -37.13
CA GLU A 67 30.26 -74.90 -35.68
C GLU A 67 30.55 -73.44 -35.31
N GLN A 68 31.49 -72.78 -36.00
CA GLN A 68 31.77 -71.36 -35.79
C GLN A 68 30.56 -70.48 -36.14
N ALA A 69 29.85 -70.78 -37.24
CA ALA A 69 28.66 -70.05 -37.63
C ALA A 69 27.49 -70.27 -36.65
N GLU A 70 27.32 -71.49 -36.11
CA GLU A 70 26.32 -71.75 -35.06
C GLU A 70 26.64 -71.00 -33.76
N ARG A 71 27.91 -71.01 -33.33
CA ARG A 71 28.36 -70.20 -32.18
C ARG A 71 28.09 -68.72 -32.41
N GLY A 72 28.47 -68.19 -33.57
CA GLY A 72 28.22 -66.80 -33.95
C GLY A 72 26.72 -66.44 -33.99
N ARG A 73 25.86 -67.33 -34.48
CA ARG A 73 24.40 -67.15 -34.42
C ARG A 73 23.88 -67.15 -32.98
N GLY A 74 24.40 -68.04 -32.13
CA GLY A 74 24.06 -68.11 -30.71
C GLY A 74 24.44 -66.83 -29.98
N GLU A 75 25.68 -66.37 -30.16
CA GLU A 75 26.20 -65.12 -29.61
C GLU A 75 25.41 -63.90 -30.11
N ALA A 76 25.13 -63.83 -31.41
CA ALA A 76 24.33 -62.74 -31.98
C ALA A 76 22.91 -62.72 -31.41
N LYS A 77 22.24 -63.88 -31.27
CA LYS A 77 20.91 -63.98 -30.64
C LYS A 77 20.95 -63.55 -29.18
N HIS A 78 21.97 -63.96 -28.43
CA HIS A 78 22.16 -63.52 -27.05
C HIS A 78 22.38 -62.01 -26.96
N LEU A 79 23.24 -61.46 -27.81
CA LEU A 79 23.53 -60.02 -27.87
C LEU A 79 22.29 -59.21 -28.23
N MET A 80 21.50 -59.64 -29.22
CA MET A 80 20.24 -58.99 -29.61
C MET A 80 19.25 -58.96 -28.44
N LYS A 81 19.07 -60.08 -27.73
CA LYS A 81 18.20 -60.15 -26.54
C LYS A 81 18.70 -59.23 -25.42
N HIS A 82 20.01 -59.26 -25.15
CA HIS A 82 20.62 -58.43 -24.13
C HIS A 82 20.51 -56.92 -24.46
N ALA A 83 20.74 -56.55 -25.72
CA ALA A 83 20.60 -55.20 -26.22
C ALA A 83 19.14 -54.70 -26.13
N ALA A 84 18.18 -55.53 -26.54
CA ALA A 84 16.76 -55.21 -26.45
C ALA A 84 16.32 -55.01 -24.99
N ALA A 85 16.71 -55.91 -24.09
CA ALA A 85 16.40 -55.79 -22.66
C ALA A 85 17.05 -54.55 -22.03
N SER A 86 18.30 -54.25 -22.40
CA SER A 86 19.00 -53.05 -21.91
C SER A 86 18.36 -51.77 -22.43
N ALA A 87 17.97 -51.71 -23.71
CA ALA A 87 17.26 -50.58 -24.28
C ALA A 87 15.89 -50.37 -23.60
N GLN A 88 15.14 -51.44 -23.35
CA GLN A 88 13.85 -51.36 -22.67
C GLN A 88 13.98 -50.87 -21.22
N ARG A 89 14.99 -51.35 -20.49
CA ARG A 89 15.30 -50.87 -19.13
C ARG A 89 15.69 -49.39 -19.13
N ALA A 90 16.57 -48.98 -20.05
CA ALA A 90 16.97 -47.58 -20.19
C ALA A 90 15.76 -46.69 -20.51
N GLN A 91 14.92 -47.10 -21.46
CA GLN A 91 13.69 -46.37 -21.82
C GLN A 91 12.71 -46.27 -20.64
N GLY A 92 12.53 -47.36 -19.89
CA GLY A 92 11.68 -47.37 -18.69
C GLY A 92 12.20 -46.40 -17.62
N TYR A 93 13.50 -46.43 -17.34
CA TYR A 93 14.15 -45.51 -16.41
C TYR A 93 14.04 -44.04 -16.86
N SER A 94 14.32 -43.75 -18.13
CA SER A 94 14.18 -42.40 -18.70
C SER A 94 12.73 -41.91 -18.62
N LYS A 95 11.74 -42.74 -18.93
CA LYS A 95 10.32 -42.37 -18.82
C LYS A 95 9.92 -42.07 -17.38
N ALA A 96 10.37 -42.87 -16.42
CA ALA A 96 10.06 -42.68 -15.00
C ALA A 96 10.69 -41.38 -14.46
N THR A 97 11.98 -41.15 -14.74
CA THR A 97 12.70 -39.95 -14.30
C THR A 97 12.17 -38.67 -14.94
N LEU A 98 11.81 -38.70 -16.22
CA LEU A 98 11.12 -37.58 -16.88
C LEU A 98 9.73 -37.32 -16.28
N GLY A 99 9.00 -38.38 -15.92
CA GLY A 99 7.71 -38.28 -15.24
C GLY A 99 7.82 -37.57 -13.90
N GLN A 100 8.78 -37.97 -13.06
CA GLN A 100 9.06 -37.29 -11.79
C GLN A 100 9.45 -35.84 -12.01
N ARG A 101 10.35 -35.57 -12.96
CA ARG A 101 10.79 -34.21 -13.25
C ARG A 101 9.65 -33.30 -13.71
N LEU A 102 8.69 -33.83 -14.47
CA LEU A 102 7.51 -33.08 -14.89
C LEU A 102 6.63 -32.70 -13.71
N GLN A 103 6.44 -33.60 -12.73
CA GLN A 103 5.68 -33.31 -11.51
C GLN A 103 6.36 -32.20 -10.69
N ASP A 104 7.68 -32.26 -10.51
CA ASP A 104 8.42 -31.21 -9.80
C ASP A 104 8.25 -29.85 -10.50
N LEU A 105 8.38 -29.81 -11.83
CA LEU A 105 8.21 -28.58 -12.60
C LEU A 105 6.78 -28.03 -12.52
N GLN A 106 5.78 -28.90 -12.48
CA GLN A 106 4.38 -28.50 -12.28
C GLN A 106 4.16 -27.91 -10.89
N PHE A 107 4.70 -28.54 -9.84
CA PHE A 107 4.64 -28.02 -8.47
C PHE A 107 5.20 -26.59 -8.40
N TRP A 108 6.44 -26.39 -8.85
CA TRP A 108 7.08 -25.07 -8.81
C TRP A 108 6.37 -24.04 -9.68
N ARG A 109 5.81 -24.44 -10.84
CA ARG A 109 4.98 -23.56 -11.66
C ARG A 109 3.77 -23.05 -10.87
N VAL A 110 3.04 -23.95 -10.20
CA VAL A 110 1.83 -23.60 -9.44
C VAL A 110 2.18 -22.67 -8.29
N GLU A 111 3.23 -22.96 -7.52
CA GLU A 111 3.67 -22.10 -6.42
C GLU A 111 4.12 -20.71 -6.89
N LEU A 112 4.92 -20.64 -7.97
CA LEU A 112 5.33 -19.35 -8.54
C LEU A 112 4.13 -18.55 -9.09
N GLN A 113 3.15 -19.22 -9.70
CA GLN A 113 1.92 -18.56 -10.18
C GLN A 113 1.08 -18.02 -9.03
N LYS A 114 0.94 -18.79 -7.95
CA LYS A 114 0.25 -18.35 -6.73
C LYS A 114 0.91 -17.11 -6.14
N GLU A 115 2.23 -17.12 -5.95
CA GLU A 115 2.93 -15.95 -5.40
C GLU A 115 2.82 -14.72 -6.30
N ILE A 116 2.86 -14.88 -7.64
CA ILE A 116 2.62 -13.76 -8.57
C ILE A 116 1.23 -13.16 -8.32
N MET A 117 0.19 -13.99 -8.25
CA MET A 117 -1.18 -13.52 -8.01
C MET A 117 -1.34 -12.80 -6.67
N GLU A 118 -0.73 -13.32 -5.60
CA GLU A 118 -0.77 -12.70 -4.28
C GLU A 118 -0.03 -11.35 -4.24
N LEU A 119 1.11 -11.25 -4.93
CA LEU A 119 1.85 -9.99 -5.05
C LEU A 119 1.15 -8.95 -5.90
N ASP A 120 0.50 -9.36 -6.99
CA ASP A 120 -0.32 -8.46 -7.80
C ASP A 120 -1.50 -7.92 -6.99
N ALA A 121 -2.16 -8.78 -6.21
CA ALA A 121 -3.23 -8.38 -5.30
C ALA A 121 -2.74 -7.38 -4.24
N GLU A 122 -1.61 -7.66 -3.57
CA GLU A 122 -1.05 -6.75 -2.57
C GLU A 122 -0.56 -5.43 -3.20
N THR A 123 -0.01 -5.47 -4.41
CA THR A 123 0.38 -4.26 -5.16
C THR A 123 -0.83 -3.36 -5.43
N ASN A 124 -1.96 -3.94 -5.83
CA ASN A 124 -3.21 -3.20 -6.03
C ASN A 124 -3.72 -2.58 -4.72
N LEU A 125 -3.61 -3.31 -3.60
CA LEU A 125 -3.97 -2.77 -2.27
C LEU A 125 -3.06 -1.61 -1.86
N LEU A 126 -1.75 -1.69 -2.13
CA LEU A 126 -0.81 -0.62 -1.84
C LEU A 126 -1.08 0.62 -2.70
N VAL A 127 -1.40 0.45 -3.99
CA VAL A 127 -1.81 1.54 -4.88
C VAL A 127 -3.07 2.22 -4.37
N ALA A 128 -4.07 1.45 -3.94
CA ALA A 128 -5.29 2.02 -3.35
C ALA A 128 -5.00 2.81 -2.06
N GLN A 129 -4.11 2.31 -1.20
CA GLN A 129 -3.69 3.01 0.03
C GLN A 129 -2.90 4.29 -0.26
N LYS A 130 -2.05 4.29 -1.29
CA LYS A 130 -1.37 5.49 -1.76
C LYS A 130 -2.36 6.54 -2.26
N LEU A 131 -3.36 6.15 -3.05
CA LEU A 131 -4.41 7.07 -3.50
C LEU A 131 -5.18 7.65 -2.31
N ARG A 132 -5.42 6.85 -1.26
CA ARG A 132 -6.06 7.31 -0.03
C ARG A 132 -5.22 8.37 0.69
N LEU A 133 -3.90 8.20 0.76
CA LEU A 133 -2.98 9.23 1.28
C LEU A 133 -3.02 10.52 0.47
N GLU A 134 -3.00 10.42 -0.86
CA GLU A 134 -3.06 11.58 -1.76
C GLU A 134 -4.36 12.36 -1.53
N ARG A 135 -5.51 11.66 -1.42
CA ARG A 135 -6.79 12.28 -1.07
C ARG A 135 -6.82 12.89 0.32
N ALA A 136 -6.19 12.24 1.31
CA ALA A 136 -6.10 12.78 2.66
C ALA A 136 -5.27 14.08 2.68
N LEU A 137 -4.19 14.13 1.90
CA LEU A 137 -3.39 15.33 1.72
C LEU A 137 -4.21 16.46 1.07
N ASP A 138 -4.90 16.17 -0.03
CA ASP A 138 -5.75 17.16 -0.72
C ASP A 138 -6.85 17.70 0.20
N ALA A 139 -7.43 16.85 1.06
CA ALA A 139 -8.45 17.25 2.02
C ALA A 139 -7.96 18.26 3.08
N THR A 140 -6.65 18.36 3.31
CA THR A 140 -6.09 19.35 4.24
C THR A 140 -5.92 20.75 3.63
N GLU A 141 -6.05 20.91 2.32
CA GLU A 141 -5.87 22.23 1.66
C GLU A 141 -6.88 23.26 2.13
N VAL A 142 -8.17 22.90 2.11
CA VAL A 142 -9.25 23.83 2.46
C VAL A 142 -9.18 24.24 3.93
N PRO A 143 -9.06 23.32 4.91
CA PRO A 143 -8.86 23.71 6.31
C PRO A 143 -7.65 24.62 6.51
N TYR A 144 -6.53 24.34 5.84
CA TYR A 144 -5.35 25.19 5.94
C TYR A 144 -5.62 26.61 5.45
N SER A 145 -6.21 26.77 4.25
CA SER A 145 -6.57 28.09 3.73
C SER A 145 -7.51 28.85 4.66
N VAL A 146 -8.52 28.18 5.21
CA VAL A 146 -9.45 28.80 6.17
C VAL A 146 -8.72 29.29 7.42
N VAL A 147 -7.80 28.52 7.98
CA VAL A 147 -7.03 28.94 9.17
C VAL A 147 -6.18 30.17 8.85
N ILE A 148 -5.49 30.19 7.70
CA ILE A 148 -4.69 31.35 7.27
C ILE A 148 -5.58 32.58 7.05
N ASP A 149 -6.71 32.46 6.36
CA ASP A 149 -7.65 33.57 6.15
C ASP A 149 -8.17 34.14 7.48
N ASN A 150 -8.43 33.28 8.48
CA ASN A 150 -8.84 33.72 9.81
C ASN A 150 -7.73 34.49 10.53
N LEU A 151 -6.48 34.04 10.43
CA LEU A 151 -5.33 34.76 10.98
C LEU A 151 -5.14 36.12 10.30
N GLU A 152 -5.23 36.18 8.97
CA GLU A 152 -5.17 37.46 8.22
C GLU A 152 -6.29 38.42 8.63
N CYS A 153 -7.51 37.91 8.86
CA CYS A 153 -8.62 38.73 9.33
C CYS A 153 -8.33 39.34 10.72
N ARG A 154 -7.63 38.59 11.60
CA ARG A 154 -7.22 39.09 12.91
C ARG A 154 -6.13 40.14 12.81
N GLU A 155 -5.16 39.98 11.92
CA GLU A 155 -4.09 40.96 11.69
C GLU A 155 -4.63 42.32 11.20
N ARG A 156 -5.81 42.34 10.57
CA ARG A 156 -6.48 43.56 10.08
C ARG A 156 -7.21 44.35 11.17
N ARG A 157 -7.31 43.84 12.40
CA ARG A 157 -7.92 44.54 13.53
C ARG A 157 -7.17 45.84 13.82
N GLN A 158 -7.90 46.89 14.21
CA GLN A 158 -7.30 48.19 14.53
C GLN A 158 -6.92 48.23 16.02
N PRO A 159 -5.80 48.88 16.41
CA PRO A 159 -5.51 49.14 17.82
C PRO A 159 -6.67 49.91 18.48
N PRO A 160 -7.12 49.54 19.70
CA PRO A 160 -6.52 48.61 20.66
C PRO A 160 -6.91 47.13 20.50
N ASP A 161 -7.78 46.77 19.55
CA ASP A 161 -8.30 45.40 19.37
C ASP A 161 -7.32 44.44 18.67
N LEU A 162 -6.19 44.96 18.19
CA LEU A 162 -5.09 44.15 17.66
C LEU A 162 -4.34 43.47 18.83
N VAL A 163 -4.86 42.32 19.25
CA VAL A 163 -4.36 41.55 20.39
C VAL A 163 -4.27 40.08 20.01
N ILE A 164 -3.19 39.43 20.46
CA ILE A 164 -3.01 37.98 20.37
C ILE A 164 -3.89 37.31 21.43
N ASP A 165 -5.14 37.07 21.06
CA ASP A 165 -6.15 36.41 21.90
C ASP A 165 -5.98 34.88 21.92
N GLU A 166 -6.77 34.20 22.74
CA GLU A 166 -6.69 32.74 22.84
C GLU A 166 -7.03 32.05 21.51
N VAL A 167 -7.93 32.63 20.72
CA VAL A 167 -8.31 32.04 19.44
C VAL A 167 -7.19 32.17 18.42
N GLU A 168 -6.45 33.29 18.39
CA GLU A 168 -5.26 33.45 17.55
C GLU A 168 -4.20 32.40 17.89
N LYS A 169 -3.97 32.15 19.19
CA LYS A 169 -3.06 31.08 19.63
C LYS A 169 -3.51 29.70 19.16
N GLN A 170 -4.81 29.40 19.24
CA GLN A 170 -5.34 28.11 18.80
C GLN A 170 -5.32 27.96 17.26
N LEU A 171 -5.56 29.04 16.51
CA LEU A 171 -5.43 29.07 15.05
C LEU A 171 -3.97 28.86 14.60
N MET A 172 -3.01 29.48 15.27
CA MET A 172 -1.57 29.25 15.00
C MET A 172 -1.18 27.78 15.21
N LYS A 173 -1.63 27.17 16.31
CA LYS A 173 -1.43 25.74 16.57
C LYS A 173 -2.09 24.86 15.50
N GLU A 174 -3.29 25.23 15.04
CA GLU A 174 -3.99 24.51 13.96
C GLU A 174 -3.22 24.60 12.63
N ALA A 175 -2.70 25.78 12.28
CA ALA A 175 -1.88 25.97 11.08
C ALA A 175 -0.60 25.14 11.11
N ASP A 176 0.11 25.15 12.24
CA ASP A 176 1.33 24.35 12.43
C ASP A 176 1.03 22.85 12.38
N LEU A 177 -0.03 22.39 13.06
CA LEU A 177 -0.45 20.99 13.03
C LEU A 177 -0.81 20.53 11.61
N ILE A 178 -1.59 21.31 10.87
CA ILE A 178 -1.94 20.97 9.48
C ILE A 178 -0.68 20.90 8.61
N ARG A 179 0.28 21.82 8.77
CA ARG A 179 1.55 21.77 8.04
C ARG A 179 2.34 20.49 8.35
N ASP A 180 2.48 20.16 9.63
CA ASP A 180 3.22 18.98 10.07
C ASP A 180 2.59 17.67 9.56
N ILE A 181 1.25 17.59 9.59
CA ILE A 181 0.49 16.48 9.01
C ILE A 181 0.71 16.40 7.51
N ARG A 182 0.65 17.53 6.78
CA ARG A 182 0.88 17.58 5.33
C ARG A 182 2.27 17.06 4.97
N ASP A 183 3.28 17.44 5.73
CA ASP A 183 4.66 16.99 5.50
C ASP A 183 4.88 15.53 5.87
N LEU A 184 4.20 15.03 6.90
CA LEU A 184 4.16 13.59 7.19
C LEU A 184 3.52 12.81 6.03
N LEU A 185 2.33 13.22 5.58
CA LEU A 185 1.62 12.57 4.47
C LEU A 185 2.45 12.57 3.18
N LYS A 186 3.10 13.68 2.82
CA LYS A 186 4.00 13.77 1.66
C LYS A 186 5.16 12.78 1.76
N ARG A 187 5.83 12.70 2.91
CA ARG A 187 6.93 11.75 3.15
C ARG A 187 6.44 10.30 3.01
N THR A 188 5.28 9.97 3.58
CA THR A 188 4.70 8.63 3.49
C THR A 188 4.30 8.27 2.06
N ILE A 189 3.78 9.23 1.27
CA ILE A 189 3.50 9.04 -0.17
C ILE A 189 4.79 8.72 -0.94
N ILE A 190 5.89 9.42 -0.65
CA ILE A 190 7.20 9.15 -1.26
C ILE A 190 7.68 7.74 -0.90
N GLN A 191 7.54 7.34 0.37
CA GLN A 191 7.88 5.99 0.82
C GLN A 191 7.06 4.93 0.07
N ALA A 192 5.74 5.13 -0.06
CA ALA A 192 4.86 4.22 -0.82
C ALA A 192 5.18 4.16 -2.32
N LYS A 193 5.69 5.25 -2.92
CA LYS A 193 6.17 5.28 -4.32
C LYS A 193 7.53 4.59 -4.49
N SER A 194 8.37 4.59 -3.47
CA SER A 194 9.72 4.04 -3.54
C SER A 194 9.77 2.51 -3.55
N THR A 195 8.70 1.84 -3.09
CA THR A 195 8.55 0.38 -3.11
C THR A 195 8.63 -0.14 -4.55
N PRO A 196 9.52 -1.09 -4.88
CA PRO A 196 9.91 -1.45 -6.26
C PRO A 196 8.74 -1.80 -7.20
N ARG A 197 7.70 -2.47 -6.69
CA ARG A 197 6.50 -2.84 -7.47
C ARG A 197 5.48 -1.72 -7.70
N ALA A 198 5.54 -0.62 -6.95
CA ALA A 198 4.65 0.52 -7.18
C ALA A 198 5.07 1.35 -8.42
N ARG A 199 6.25 1.06 -9.00
CA ARG A 199 6.66 1.60 -10.29
C ARG A 199 6.00 0.78 -11.40
N PRO A 200 5.23 1.39 -12.32
CA PRO A 200 4.73 0.71 -13.50
C PRO A 200 5.88 0.55 -14.52
N GLU A 201 6.90 -0.23 -14.17
CA GLU A 201 7.95 -0.64 -15.07
C GLU A 201 7.75 -2.13 -15.36
N PRO A 202 7.51 -2.53 -16.63
CA PRO A 202 7.40 -3.93 -17.00
C PRO A 202 8.81 -4.51 -16.98
N THR A 203 9.31 -4.86 -15.80
CA THR A 203 10.50 -5.70 -15.72
C THR A 203 10.13 -7.03 -16.34
N LYS A 204 10.62 -7.23 -17.56
CA LYS A 204 10.52 -8.42 -18.40
C LYS A 204 11.25 -9.63 -17.78
N THR A 205 11.09 -9.85 -16.49
CA THR A 205 11.44 -11.07 -15.77
C THR A 205 10.17 -11.88 -15.54
N GLN A 206 9.35 -12.03 -16.59
CA GLN A 206 8.53 -13.23 -16.64
C GLN A 206 9.51 -14.40 -16.78
N PRO A 207 9.48 -15.40 -15.88
CA PRO A 207 10.09 -16.68 -16.20
C PRO A 207 9.40 -17.16 -17.48
N HIS A 208 10.11 -17.08 -18.60
CA HIS A 208 9.63 -17.58 -19.88
C HIS A 208 9.55 -19.11 -19.74
N PHE A 209 8.45 -19.60 -19.20
CA PHE A 209 8.11 -21.01 -19.31
C PHE A 209 7.88 -21.26 -20.81
N PRO A 210 8.66 -22.13 -21.47
CA PRO A 210 8.40 -22.47 -22.86
C PRO A 210 6.94 -22.94 -22.95
N ARG A 211 6.15 -22.19 -23.71
CA ARG A 211 4.75 -22.50 -24.01
C ARG A 211 4.76 -23.86 -24.70
N GLY A 212 4.13 -24.83 -24.07
CA GLY A 212 4.32 -26.26 -24.35
C GLY A 212 4.13 -26.61 -25.82
N LYS A 213 5.19 -27.12 -26.44
CA LYS A 213 5.04 -28.26 -27.33
C LYS A 213 5.22 -29.48 -26.45
N ASN A 214 4.26 -30.40 -26.47
CA ASN A 214 4.39 -31.68 -25.79
C ASN A 214 5.68 -32.35 -26.30
N PRO A 215 6.67 -32.66 -25.46
CA PRO A 215 7.89 -33.35 -25.91
C PRO A 215 7.61 -34.74 -26.49
N PHE A 216 6.40 -35.26 -26.24
CA PHE A 216 5.91 -36.56 -26.70
C PHE A 216 5.36 -36.54 -28.12
N GLU A 217 5.22 -35.38 -28.77
CA GLU A 217 4.86 -35.31 -30.19
C GLU A 217 6.12 -35.44 -31.04
N SER A 218 6.64 -36.67 -31.11
CA SER A 218 7.80 -37.00 -31.93
C SER A 218 7.42 -36.97 -33.41
N GLN A 219 7.64 -35.83 -34.06
CA GLN A 219 7.77 -35.81 -35.51
C GLN A 219 8.93 -36.75 -35.87
N LYS A 220 8.67 -37.75 -36.72
CA LYS A 220 9.68 -38.75 -37.13
C LYS A 220 10.84 -38.06 -37.83
N ILE A 221 11.86 -37.67 -37.07
CA ILE A 221 13.11 -37.14 -37.60
C ILE A 221 13.92 -38.34 -38.12
N GLY A 222 14.33 -38.25 -39.38
CA GLY A 222 15.15 -39.26 -40.04
C GLY A 222 16.43 -39.56 -39.26
N ILE A 223 16.88 -40.81 -39.34
CA ILE A 223 18.05 -41.32 -38.62
C ILE A 223 19.31 -40.59 -39.12
N ASN A 224 19.69 -39.52 -38.42
CA ASN A 224 21.00 -38.89 -38.58
C ASN A 224 22.05 -39.64 -37.74
N PRO A 225 23.34 -39.62 -38.14
CA PRO A 225 24.41 -40.27 -37.38
C PRO A 225 24.43 -39.78 -35.93
N ILE A 226 24.48 -40.74 -34.99
CA ILE A 226 24.40 -40.53 -33.54
C ILE A 226 25.70 -39.88 -33.06
N TYR A 227 25.76 -38.56 -33.05
CA TYR A 227 26.78 -37.82 -32.31
C TYR A 227 26.28 -37.57 -30.89
N PRO A 228 27.07 -37.87 -29.83
CA PRO A 228 26.71 -37.50 -28.47
C PRO A 228 26.56 -35.98 -28.39
N ILE A 229 25.36 -35.50 -28.05
CA ILE A 229 25.11 -34.08 -27.83
C ILE A 229 25.77 -33.69 -26.49
N PRO A 230 26.77 -32.81 -26.48
CA PRO A 230 27.41 -32.39 -25.23
C PRO A 230 26.43 -31.55 -24.41
N CYS A 231 26.26 -31.89 -23.13
CA CYS A 231 25.57 -31.00 -22.20
C CYS A 231 26.47 -29.78 -21.92
N SER A 232 25.96 -28.56 -22.12
CA SER A 232 26.70 -27.33 -21.87
C SER A 232 27.10 -27.21 -20.40
N SER A 233 28.36 -26.85 -20.12
CA SER A 233 28.88 -26.67 -18.76
C SER A 233 28.20 -25.54 -17.96
N SER A 234 27.47 -24.66 -18.64
CA SER A 234 26.69 -23.58 -18.02
C SER A 234 25.24 -23.97 -17.66
N ALA A 235 24.85 -25.23 -17.84
CA ALA A 235 23.49 -25.67 -17.56
C ALA A 235 23.21 -25.76 -16.05
N SER A 236 22.07 -25.23 -15.61
CA SER A 236 21.60 -25.36 -14.23
C SER A 236 21.22 -26.81 -13.90
N THR A 237 21.51 -27.24 -12.68
CA THR A 237 21.05 -28.53 -12.15
C THR A 237 19.62 -28.42 -11.61
N PRO A 238 18.88 -29.55 -11.52
CA PRO A 238 17.57 -29.59 -10.86
C PRO A 238 17.55 -28.96 -9.46
N LYS A 239 18.61 -29.21 -8.66
CA LYS A 239 18.78 -28.68 -7.31
C LYS A 239 18.95 -27.16 -7.32
N THR A 240 19.83 -26.63 -8.16
CA THR A 240 20.04 -25.18 -8.27
C THR A 240 18.80 -24.45 -8.79
N TRP A 241 18.01 -25.09 -9.66
CA TRP A 241 16.76 -24.52 -10.17
C TRP A 241 15.65 -24.49 -9.11
N ALA A 242 15.54 -25.53 -8.30
CA ALA A 242 14.61 -25.57 -7.17
C ALA A 242 14.97 -24.51 -6.12
N GLN A 243 16.26 -24.36 -5.79
CA GLN A 243 16.73 -23.31 -4.89
C GLN A 243 16.39 -21.93 -5.42
N PHE A 244 16.67 -21.64 -6.69
CA PHE A 244 16.33 -20.36 -7.31
C PHE A 244 14.83 -20.05 -7.26
N SER A 245 13.99 -21.07 -7.48
CA SER A 245 12.53 -20.92 -7.39
C SER A 245 12.08 -20.65 -5.96
N HIS A 246 12.66 -21.34 -4.99
CA HIS A 246 12.42 -21.10 -3.56
C HIS A 246 12.86 -19.70 -3.13
N ASP A 247 14.04 -19.25 -3.54
CA ASP A 247 14.56 -17.92 -3.23
C ASP A 247 13.66 -16.81 -3.82
N ASN A 248 13.09 -17.03 -5.02
CA ASN A 248 12.11 -16.12 -5.60
C ASN A 248 10.86 -16.00 -4.73
N ILE A 249 10.32 -17.12 -4.26
CA ILE A 249 9.15 -17.16 -3.36
C ILE A 249 9.46 -16.45 -2.05
N SER A 250 10.61 -16.75 -1.42
CA SER A 250 10.99 -16.11 -0.15
C SER A 250 11.13 -14.59 -0.28
N ARG A 251 11.73 -14.09 -1.37
CA ARG A 251 11.80 -12.65 -1.64
C ARG A 251 10.43 -12.03 -1.88
N ALA A 252 9.55 -12.72 -2.61
CA ALA A 252 8.17 -12.29 -2.81
C ALA A 252 7.43 -12.15 -1.47
N GLU A 253 7.49 -13.17 -0.61
CA GLU A 253 6.86 -13.14 0.70
C GLU A 253 7.38 -11.99 1.59
N GLN A 254 8.69 -11.74 1.58
CA GLN A 254 9.29 -10.61 2.30
C GLN A 254 8.77 -9.25 1.80
N GLU A 255 8.70 -9.06 0.48
CA GLU A 255 8.18 -7.83 -0.11
C GLU A 255 6.68 -7.65 0.19
N LYS A 256 5.91 -8.73 0.15
CA LYS A 256 4.48 -8.76 0.53
C LYS A 256 4.30 -8.33 1.98
N LEU A 257 5.09 -8.90 2.91
CA LEU A 257 5.03 -8.55 4.33
C LEU A 257 5.38 -7.08 4.58
N ALA A 258 6.43 -6.58 3.93
CA ALA A 258 6.80 -5.17 4.03
C ALA A 258 5.70 -4.24 3.50
N SER A 259 5.03 -4.62 2.40
CA SER A 259 3.88 -3.88 1.87
C SER A 259 2.70 -3.86 2.86
N VAL A 260 2.35 -5.01 3.45
CA VAL A 260 1.29 -5.12 4.45
C VAL A 260 1.59 -4.23 5.67
N GLN A 261 2.82 -4.25 6.17
CA GLN A 261 3.26 -3.40 7.27
C GLN A 261 3.15 -1.91 6.91
N LEU A 262 3.59 -1.53 5.70
CA LEU A 262 3.46 -0.16 5.23
C LEU A 262 2.00 0.28 5.13
N ARG A 263 1.10 -0.57 4.62
CA ARG A 263 -0.35 -0.26 4.59
C ARG A 263 -0.93 -0.09 5.99
N SER A 264 -0.50 -0.89 6.96
CA SER A 264 -0.91 -0.73 8.36
C SER A 264 -0.45 0.61 8.92
N LEU A 265 0.82 0.97 8.69
CA LEU A 265 1.37 2.26 9.11
C LEU A 265 0.60 3.43 8.47
N ILE A 266 0.29 3.34 7.17
CA ILE A 266 -0.50 4.34 6.44
C ILE A 266 -1.87 4.53 7.08
N ASN A 267 -2.58 3.44 7.41
CA ASN A 267 -3.88 3.54 8.05
C ASN A 267 -3.80 4.25 9.41
N ASN A 268 -2.78 3.93 10.22
CA ASN A 268 -2.57 4.57 11.52
C ASN A 268 -2.27 6.06 11.35
N ILE A 269 -1.37 6.44 10.44
CA ILE A 269 -1.06 7.85 10.16
C ILE A 269 -2.32 8.65 9.77
N ILE A 270 -3.16 8.10 8.89
CA ILE A 270 -4.41 8.78 8.48
C ILE A 270 -5.38 8.89 9.66
N HIS A 271 -5.49 7.85 10.48
CA HIS A 271 -6.36 7.84 11.65
C HIS A 271 -5.89 8.87 12.69
N ASP A 272 -4.62 8.85 13.05
CA ASP A 272 -4.05 9.73 14.07
C ASP A 272 -4.11 11.19 13.61
N ALA A 273 -3.76 11.48 12.34
CA ALA A 273 -3.90 12.81 11.76
C ALA A 273 -5.36 13.32 11.80
N SER A 274 -6.33 12.44 11.52
CA SER A 274 -7.75 12.78 11.61
C SER A 274 -8.17 13.13 13.04
N GLU A 275 -7.73 12.34 14.02
CA GLU A 275 -8.05 12.59 15.43
C GLU A 275 -7.39 13.87 15.96
N ASP A 276 -6.12 14.10 15.62
CA ASP A 276 -5.40 15.31 16.01
C ASP A 276 -6.08 16.57 15.44
N LEU A 277 -6.45 16.56 14.16
CA LEU A 277 -7.20 17.66 13.53
C LEU A 277 -8.58 17.86 14.16
N ARG A 278 -9.28 16.77 14.51
CA ARG A 278 -10.58 16.83 15.17
C ARG A 278 -10.48 17.45 16.56
N MET A 279 -9.45 17.09 17.33
CA MET A 279 -9.19 17.66 18.66
C MET A 279 -8.81 19.14 18.56
N GLN A 280 -7.93 19.50 17.62
CA GLN A 280 -7.52 20.90 17.45
C GLN A 280 -8.68 21.78 16.96
N ARG A 281 -9.52 21.29 16.05
CA ARG A 281 -10.75 21.98 15.64
C ARG A 281 -11.68 22.24 16.83
N ALA A 282 -11.82 21.28 17.74
CA ALA A 282 -12.65 21.44 18.93
C ALA A 282 -12.10 22.55 19.84
N ALA A 283 -10.78 22.58 20.06
CA ALA A 283 -10.13 23.64 20.84
C ALA A 283 -10.30 25.03 20.21
N VAL A 284 -10.17 25.14 18.87
CA VAL A 284 -10.39 26.40 18.14
C VAL A 284 -11.85 26.84 18.24
N SER A 285 -12.80 25.90 18.09
CA SER A 285 -14.24 26.19 18.22
C SER A 285 -14.58 26.70 19.63
N GLU A 286 -14.05 26.05 20.67
CA GLU A 286 -14.25 26.49 22.06
C GLU A 286 -13.65 27.87 22.33
N ALA A 287 -12.49 28.17 21.75
CA ALA A 287 -11.89 29.50 21.86
C ALA A 287 -12.77 30.57 21.18
N PHE A 288 -13.29 30.30 19.98
CA PHE A 288 -14.24 31.20 19.31
C PHE A 288 -15.52 31.39 20.13
N ASP A 289 -16.12 30.33 20.65
CA ASP A 289 -17.33 30.40 21.47
C ASP A 289 -17.10 31.21 22.75
N SER A 290 -15.92 31.10 23.35
CA SER A 290 -15.53 31.89 24.53
C SER A 290 -15.37 33.37 24.18
N HIS A 291 -14.73 33.68 23.05
CA HIS A 291 -14.58 35.05 22.57
C HIS A 291 -15.94 35.69 22.22
N CYS A 292 -16.84 34.96 21.56
CA CYS A 292 -18.20 35.45 21.27
C CYS A 292 -18.98 35.78 22.55
N ARG A 293 -18.85 34.95 23.59
CA ARG A 293 -19.45 35.21 24.91
C ARG A 293 -18.89 36.49 25.53
N GLU A 294 -17.58 36.68 25.50
CA GLU A 294 -16.93 37.88 26.01
C GLU A 294 -17.41 39.14 25.28
N CYS A 295 -17.42 39.13 23.95
CA CYS A 295 -17.92 40.25 23.14
C CYS A 295 -19.39 40.57 23.45
N PHE A 296 -20.23 39.55 23.68
CA PHE A 296 -21.63 39.76 24.06
C PHE A 296 -21.78 40.47 25.41
N PHE A 297 -20.99 40.07 26.43
CA PHE A 297 -21.00 40.72 27.74
C PHE A 297 -20.51 42.17 27.66
N LEU A 298 -19.46 42.43 26.88
CA LEU A 298 -18.96 43.79 26.65
C LEU A 298 -20.02 44.68 25.98
N GLY A 299 -20.72 44.15 24.96
CA GLY A 299 -21.82 44.86 24.31
C GLY A 299 -22.97 45.20 25.26
N PHE A 300 -23.36 44.26 26.12
CA PHE A 300 -24.38 44.50 27.14
C PHE A 300 -23.95 45.55 28.17
N SER A 301 -22.68 45.50 28.61
CA SER A 301 -22.10 46.49 29.51
C SER A 301 -22.14 47.90 28.91
N LEU A 302 -21.79 48.05 27.63
CA LEU A 302 -21.87 49.34 26.92
C LEU A 302 -23.31 49.86 26.84
N GLN A 303 -24.29 48.99 26.63
CA GLN A 303 -25.70 49.38 26.63
C GLN A 303 -26.14 49.89 28.01
N ILE A 304 -25.75 49.21 29.09
CA ILE A 304 -26.03 49.66 30.46
C ILE A 304 -25.40 51.03 30.73
N LEU A 305 -24.13 51.24 30.33
CA LEU A 305 -23.45 52.52 30.51
C LEU A 305 -24.16 53.66 29.78
N LYS A 306 -24.70 53.38 28.59
CA LYS A 306 -25.51 54.35 27.86
C LYS A 306 -26.81 54.66 28.60
N ASP A 307 -27.53 53.65 29.07
CA ASP A 307 -28.79 53.83 29.79
C ASP A 307 -28.57 54.61 31.10
N ILE A 308 -27.45 54.39 31.79
CA ILE A 308 -27.03 55.18 32.97
C ILE A 308 -26.81 56.65 32.58
N GLY A 309 -26.06 56.93 31.50
CA GLY A 309 -25.82 58.29 31.05
C GLY A 309 -27.11 59.03 30.65
N ASP A 310 -28.04 58.34 30.01
CA ASP A 310 -29.36 58.89 29.67
C ASP A 310 -30.18 59.19 30.93
N GLU A 311 -30.12 58.33 31.95
CA GLU A 311 -30.79 58.55 33.23
C GLU A 311 -30.14 59.68 34.06
N GLU A 312 -28.82 59.81 34.04
CA GLU A 312 -28.11 60.94 34.66
C GLU A 312 -28.51 62.27 34.03
N ALA A 313 -28.63 62.31 32.70
CA ALA A 313 -29.14 63.47 31.98
C ALA A 313 -30.59 63.79 32.35
N ASN A 314 -31.44 62.76 32.52
CA ASN A 314 -32.80 62.91 33.01
C ASN A 314 -32.85 63.53 34.42
N ILE A 315 -32.00 63.06 35.33
CA ILE A 315 -31.87 63.61 36.69
C ILE A 315 -31.48 65.10 36.65
N GLU A 316 -30.51 65.50 35.84
CA GLU A 316 -30.11 66.91 35.75
C GLU A 316 -31.23 67.78 35.14
N ASN A 317 -31.95 67.26 34.15
CA ASN A 317 -33.13 67.92 33.59
C ASN A 317 -34.24 68.10 34.64
N LEU A 318 -34.50 67.09 35.48
CA LEU A 318 -35.45 67.19 36.59
C LEU A 318 -35.00 68.21 37.64
N LYS A 319 -33.72 68.21 38.03
CA LYS A 319 -33.15 69.22 38.95
C LYS A 319 -33.34 70.63 38.40
N LYS A 320 -33.03 70.85 37.12
CA LYS A 320 -33.27 72.14 36.45
C LYS A 320 -34.75 72.51 36.45
N ALA A 321 -35.63 71.58 36.10
CA ALA A 321 -37.07 71.82 36.07
C ALA A 321 -37.67 72.14 37.45
N ILE A 322 -37.07 71.64 38.53
CA ILE A 322 -37.40 72.01 39.92
C ILE A 322 -36.91 73.43 40.20
N ARG A 323 -35.63 73.75 39.93
CA ARG A 323 -35.05 75.09 40.13
C ARG A 323 -35.87 76.17 39.43
N ASP A 324 -36.23 75.94 38.17
CA ASP A 324 -37.04 76.87 37.36
C ASP A 324 -38.44 77.11 37.97
N LYS A 325 -38.98 76.14 38.72
CA LYS A 325 -40.30 76.20 39.36
C LYS A 325 -40.27 76.68 40.81
N GLU A 326 -39.11 76.74 41.47
CA GLU A 326 -38.99 77.17 42.87
C GLU A 326 -39.50 78.59 43.11
N ALA A 327 -39.21 79.52 42.20
CA ALA A 327 -39.66 80.91 42.32
C ALA A 327 -41.20 81.00 42.31
N PHE A 328 -41.85 80.29 41.39
CA PHE A 328 -43.31 80.22 41.31
C PHE A 328 -43.92 79.53 42.53
N LEU A 329 -43.26 78.48 43.03
CA LEU A 329 -43.68 77.76 44.22
C LEU A 329 -43.63 78.67 45.47
N LYS A 330 -42.53 79.40 45.69
CA LYS A 330 -42.39 80.34 46.81
C LYS A 330 -43.48 81.40 46.79
N VAL A 331 -43.76 81.99 45.62
CA VAL A 331 -44.85 82.96 45.47
C VAL A 331 -46.20 82.34 45.82
N ALA A 332 -46.47 81.12 45.37
CA ALA A 332 -47.71 80.40 45.71
C ALA A 332 -47.80 80.09 47.22
N GLN A 333 -46.70 79.69 47.85
CA GLN A 333 -46.61 79.40 49.29
C GLN A 333 -46.83 80.65 50.14
N SER A 334 -46.13 81.75 49.85
CA SER A 334 -46.33 83.03 50.55
C SER A 334 -47.78 83.52 50.41
N ARG A 335 -48.34 83.47 49.20
CA ARG A 335 -49.74 83.83 48.95
C ARG A 335 -50.76 82.95 49.69
N LEU A 336 -50.43 81.70 49.95
CA LEU A 336 -51.27 80.77 50.69
C LEU A 336 -51.12 80.97 52.21
N TYR A 337 -49.90 81.24 52.67
CA TYR A 337 -49.60 81.60 54.05
C TYR A 337 -50.31 82.89 54.46
N ASP A 338 -50.17 83.97 53.69
CA ASP A 338 -50.85 85.25 53.95
C ASP A 338 -52.38 85.10 53.99
N ARG A 339 -52.93 84.19 53.18
CA ARG A 339 -54.36 83.85 53.19
C ARG A 339 -54.77 83.04 54.42
N SER A 340 -53.90 82.18 54.95
CA SER A 340 -54.17 81.37 56.15
C SER A 340 -54.24 82.19 57.44
N CYS A 341 -53.66 83.39 57.45
CA CYS A 341 -53.67 84.33 58.57
C CYS A 341 -54.91 85.23 58.63
N ARG A 342 -55.89 85.06 57.72
CA ARG A 342 -57.09 85.90 57.69
C ARG A 342 -58.06 85.51 58.83
N PRO A 343 -58.56 86.47 59.62
CA PRO A 343 -59.42 86.17 60.76
C PRO A 343 -60.87 85.84 60.35
N ASN A 344 -61.49 84.88 61.06
CA ASN A 344 -62.91 84.54 60.98
C ASN A 344 -63.43 84.25 59.55
N VAL A 345 -64.47 84.98 59.10
CA VAL A 345 -65.19 84.77 57.83
C VAL A 345 -64.33 85.10 56.60
N GLU A 346 -63.25 85.86 56.77
CA GLU A 346 -62.30 86.21 55.69
C GLU A 346 -61.39 85.04 55.28
N LEU A 347 -61.36 83.94 56.06
CA LEU A 347 -60.73 82.68 55.69
C LEU A 347 -61.63 81.90 54.72
N CYS A 348 -61.84 82.48 53.54
CA CYS A 348 -62.70 81.90 52.51
C CYS A 348 -61.91 80.96 51.59
N ARG A 349 -62.46 79.76 51.33
CA ARG A 349 -61.95 78.81 50.32
C ARG A 349 -62.36 79.24 48.92
N ASP A 350 -61.62 80.21 48.39
CA ASP A 350 -61.89 80.83 47.10
C ASP A 350 -61.05 80.22 45.97
N GLU A 351 -61.45 80.49 44.72
CA GLU A 351 -60.75 80.02 43.52
C GLU A 351 -59.24 80.38 43.53
N PRO A 352 -58.81 81.59 43.95
CA PRO A 352 -57.39 81.91 44.15
C PRO A 352 -56.65 81.04 45.17
N GLN A 353 -57.29 80.63 46.28
CA GLN A 353 -56.70 79.70 47.25
C GLN A 353 -56.51 78.31 46.64
N PHE A 354 -57.53 77.78 45.95
CA PHE A 354 -57.42 76.50 45.24
C PHE A 354 -56.36 76.52 44.14
N ARG A 355 -56.30 77.59 43.34
CA ARG A 355 -55.27 77.77 42.29
C ARG A 355 -53.86 77.85 42.87
N SER A 356 -53.69 78.50 44.02
CA SER A 356 -52.40 78.61 44.71
C SER A 356 -51.97 77.28 45.34
N ALA A 357 -52.91 76.47 45.83
CA ALA A 357 -52.64 75.11 46.30
C ALA A 357 -52.26 74.17 45.14
N PHE A 358 -53.00 74.23 44.02
CA PHE A 358 -52.75 73.39 42.85
C PHE A 358 -51.36 73.61 42.22
N LYS A 359 -50.87 74.86 42.24
CA LYS A 359 -49.52 75.21 41.77
C LYS A 359 -48.39 74.52 42.55
N GLN A 360 -48.65 74.03 43.76
CA GLN A 360 -47.65 73.31 44.56
C GLN A 360 -47.50 71.84 44.13
N ILE A 361 -48.51 71.26 43.47
CA ILE A 361 -48.59 69.84 43.13
C ILE A 361 -47.48 69.43 42.14
N ILE A 362 -47.28 70.20 41.07
CA ILE A 362 -46.32 69.84 40.01
C ILE A 362 -44.87 69.85 40.55
N PRO A 363 -44.40 70.89 41.27
CA PRO A 363 -43.08 70.87 41.92
C PRO A 363 -42.92 69.73 42.92
N THR A 364 -43.94 69.41 43.72
CA THR A 364 -43.88 68.26 44.64
C THR A 364 -43.79 66.93 43.91
N HIS A 365 -44.51 66.77 42.79
CA HIS A 365 -44.43 65.56 41.97
C HIS A 365 -43.03 65.40 41.37
N LEU A 366 -42.45 66.48 40.86
CA LEU A 366 -41.08 66.49 40.32
C LEU A 366 -40.03 66.17 41.41
N SER A 367 -40.22 66.67 42.63
CA SER A 367 -39.34 66.39 43.77
C SER A 367 -39.46 64.93 44.23
N ASN A 368 -40.67 64.37 44.22
CA ASN A 368 -40.91 62.95 44.50
C ASN A 368 -40.30 62.03 43.43
N THR A 369 -40.40 62.40 42.15
CA THR A 369 -39.74 61.64 41.07
C THR A 369 -38.22 61.75 41.15
N LEU A 370 -37.68 62.93 41.48
CA LEU A 370 -36.25 63.10 41.68
C LEU A 370 -35.75 62.25 42.85
N THR A 371 -36.43 62.26 43.99
CA THR A 371 -36.04 61.43 45.16
C THR A 371 -36.14 59.94 44.87
N HIS A 372 -37.15 59.50 44.12
CA HIS A 372 -37.24 58.11 43.67
C HIS A 372 -36.05 57.72 42.78
N LEU A 373 -35.75 58.51 41.75
CA LEU A 373 -34.62 58.25 40.83
C LEU A 373 -33.26 58.38 41.52
N SER A 374 -33.12 59.27 42.49
CA SER A 374 -31.89 59.44 43.29
C SER A 374 -31.64 58.31 44.29
N ASN A 375 -32.69 57.56 44.64
CA ASN A 375 -32.62 56.40 45.55
C ASN A 375 -32.42 55.08 44.80
N ILE A 376 -32.54 55.07 43.47
CA ILE A 376 -32.03 53.95 42.67
C ILE A 376 -30.51 53.98 42.87
N PRO A 377 -29.88 52.90 43.38
CA PRO A 377 -28.44 52.87 43.50
C PRO A 377 -27.85 52.97 42.09
N THR A 378 -27.43 54.17 41.70
CA THR A 378 -26.58 54.37 40.53
C THR A 378 -25.31 53.58 40.78
N LEU A 379 -24.96 52.69 39.85
CA LEU A 379 -23.70 51.94 39.82
C LEU A 379 -22.44 52.83 39.84
N ILE A 380 -22.59 54.16 39.89
CA ILE A 380 -21.53 55.15 40.18
C ILE A 380 -20.77 54.83 41.48
N THR A 381 -21.34 54.05 42.42
CA THR A 381 -20.61 53.62 43.63
C THR A 381 -19.84 52.29 43.49
N LEU A 382 -19.88 51.65 42.32
CA LEU A 382 -19.26 50.34 42.05
C LEU A 382 -18.30 50.32 40.84
N CYS A 383 -18.07 51.46 40.18
CA CYS A 383 -16.85 51.72 39.42
C CYS A 383 -15.82 52.36 40.35
#